data_AF-A0A538SMS0-F1
#
_entry.id   AF-A0A538SMS0-F1
#
_cell.length_a   1.000
_cell.length_b   1.000
_cell.length_c   1.000
_cell.angle_alpha   90.00
_cell.angle_beta   90.00
_cell.angle_gamma   90.00
#
_symmetry.space_group_name_H-M   'P 1'
#
loop_
_entity.id
_entity.type
_entity.pdbx_description
1 polymer ?
#
loop_
_entity_poly.entity_id
_entity_poly.type
_entity_poly.pdbx_seq_one_letter_code
_entity_poly.pdbx_strand_id
1 'polypeptide(L)'
;MSRILAGNWKMNLTIAEARTLLRSIGDHPVAAASLTTVVFPAATAIATLAGERRPTDPKIGVQNCHAEPKGPFTGEISAEMAKDSGAEFALVGHSERRRLFCESDQIVQAKLRAVWRAGLRPVLCVGETLAERERRETRDVLERQLTRTLEGAPPRAPLWVAYEPVWAIGTGVVATADEVAEAHAWVLETLGR
;
A
#
# COMPACT_ATOMS: atom_id res chain seq x y z
N MET A 1 -12.78 -1.30 -14.81
CA MET A 1 -12.16 -1.49 -13.49
C MET A 1 -12.74 -0.46 -12.52
N SER A 2 -12.97 -0.82 -11.25
CA SER A 2 -13.33 0.17 -10.22
C SER A 2 -12.18 1.14 -10.02
N ARG A 3 -12.44 2.45 -9.96
CA ARG A 3 -11.40 3.43 -9.61
C ARG A 3 -11.07 3.28 -8.13
N ILE A 4 -9.79 3.42 -7.80
CA ILE A 4 -9.29 3.28 -6.43
C ILE A 4 -8.58 4.59 -6.08
N LEU A 5 -8.87 5.13 -4.90
CA LEU A 5 -8.12 6.23 -4.31
C LEU A 5 -7.62 5.79 -2.94
N ALA A 6 -6.30 5.75 -2.77
CA ALA A 6 -5.64 5.34 -1.54
C ALA A 6 -4.88 6.54 -0.94
N GLY A 7 -5.18 6.89 0.32
CA GLY A 7 -4.48 7.93 1.07
C GLY A 7 -3.56 7.31 2.12
N ASN A 8 -2.25 7.28 1.87
CA ASN A 8 -1.26 6.93 2.89
C ASN A 8 -0.97 8.15 3.78
N TRP A 9 -1.43 8.15 5.03
CA TRP A 9 -1.24 9.28 5.95
C TRP A 9 0.17 9.31 6.56
N LYS A 10 0.98 8.26 6.35
CA LYS A 10 2.34 8.13 6.90
C LYS A 10 2.35 8.34 8.43
N MET A 11 3.45 8.85 8.97
CA MET A 11 3.59 9.17 10.39
C MET A 11 3.01 10.55 10.73
N ASN A 12 1.73 10.77 10.43
CA ASN A 12 1.00 11.99 10.74
C ASN A 12 -0.31 11.70 11.50
N LEU A 13 -0.85 12.75 12.11
CA LEU A 13 -2.15 12.82 12.78
C LEU A 13 -2.23 12.02 14.09
N THR A 14 -2.71 12.69 15.13
CA THR A 14 -3.25 12.07 16.33
C THR A 14 -4.60 11.41 16.04
N ILE A 15 -5.12 10.60 16.97
CA ILE A 15 -6.43 9.94 16.83
C ILE A 15 -7.55 10.97 16.58
N ALA A 16 -7.52 12.14 17.23
CA ALA A 16 -8.52 13.19 17.06
C ALA A 16 -8.47 13.80 15.65
N GLU A 17 -7.29 14.13 15.16
CA GLU A 17 -7.10 14.68 13.82
C GLU A 17 -7.43 13.65 12.73
N ALA A 18 -7.05 12.40 12.95
CA ALA A 18 -7.36 11.25 12.10
C ALA A 18 -8.88 11.04 11.93
N ARG A 19 -9.64 11.14 13.04
CA ARG A 19 -11.11 11.11 13.01
C ARG A 19 -11.68 12.26 12.18
N THR A 20 -11.22 13.49 12.44
CA THR A 20 -11.68 14.68 11.71
C THR A 20 -11.45 14.52 10.20
N LEU A 21 -10.26 14.06 9.80
CA LEU A 21 -9.96 13.85 8.38
C LEU A 21 -10.79 12.71 7.78
N LEU A 22 -10.98 11.59 8.48
CA LEU A 22 -11.82 10.48 8.01
C LEU A 22 -13.24 10.95 7.70
N ARG A 23 -13.85 11.72 8.62
CA ARG A 23 -15.21 12.28 8.45
C ARG A 23 -15.29 13.25 7.29
N SER A 24 -14.34 14.16 7.19
CA SER A 24 -14.23 15.12 6.08
C SER A 24 -14.22 14.41 4.72
N ILE A 25 -13.47 13.31 4.59
CA ILE A 25 -13.45 12.52 3.35
C ILE A 25 -14.80 11.83 3.11
N GLY A 26 -15.39 11.24 4.14
CA GLY A 26 -16.68 10.54 4.03
C GLY A 26 -17.89 11.45 3.77
N ASP A 27 -17.79 12.73 4.13
CA ASP A 27 -18.81 13.75 3.85
C ASP A 27 -18.64 14.36 2.44
N HIS A 28 -17.55 14.03 1.72
CA HIS A 28 -17.27 14.60 0.41
C HIS A 28 -18.19 14.02 -0.69
N PRO A 29 -18.82 14.86 -1.54
CA PRO A 29 -19.83 14.41 -2.52
C PRO A 29 -19.33 13.39 -3.55
N VAL A 30 -18.03 13.41 -3.86
CA VAL A 30 -17.38 12.50 -4.84
C VAL A 30 -17.19 11.08 -4.29
N ALA A 31 -17.48 10.84 -3.00
CA ALA A 31 -17.48 9.49 -2.44
C ALA A 31 -18.56 8.56 -3.06
N ALA A 32 -19.41 9.07 -3.97
CA ALA A 32 -20.51 8.33 -4.58
C ALA A 32 -20.10 7.28 -5.65
N ALA A 33 -20.57 6.06 -5.40
CA ALA A 33 -20.86 4.90 -6.28
C ALA A 33 -19.77 4.25 -7.15
N SER A 34 -18.69 4.91 -7.57
CA SER A 34 -17.70 4.31 -8.50
C SER A 34 -16.23 4.36 -8.08
N LEU A 35 -15.95 4.92 -6.90
CA LEU A 35 -14.61 5.08 -6.34
C LEU A 35 -14.49 4.27 -5.05
N THR A 36 -13.54 3.34 -4.99
CA THR A 36 -13.15 2.71 -3.72
C THR A 36 -12.11 3.58 -3.05
N THR A 37 -12.47 4.19 -1.92
CA THR A 37 -11.56 4.99 -1.10
C THR A 37 -10.98 4.15 0.03
N VAL A 38 -9.66 4.25 0.24
CA VAL A 38 -8.94 3.59 1.33
C VAL A 38 -7.99 4.60 1.97
N VAL A 39 -7.90 4.60 3.30
CA VAL A 39 -6.90 5.36 4.04
C VAL A 39 -6.01 4.42 4.85
N PHE A 40 -4.73 4.77 4.95
CA PHE A 40 -3.75 4.06 5.75
C PHE A 40 -3.28 4.99 6.88
N PRO A 41 -4.00 5.05 8.02
CA PRO A 41 -3.59 5.84 9.19
C PRO A 41 -2.40 5.22 9.92
N ALA A 42 -1.82 5.96 10.87
CA ALA A 42 -0.92 5.38 11.86
C ALA A 42 -1.62 4.22 12.60
N ALA A 43 -0.88 3.16 12.90
CA ALA A 43 -1.45 1.93 13.46
C ALA A 43 -2.19 2.16 14.80
N THR A 44 -1.75 3.15 15.57
CA THR A 44 -2.36 3.58 16.83
C THR A 44 -3.80 4.08 16.68
N ALA A 45 -4.24 4.43 15.47
CA ALA A 45 -5.58 4.93 15.20
C ALA A 45 -6.52 3.89 14.57
N ILE A 46 -6.03 2.73 14.12
CA ILE A 46 -6.81 1.78 13.29
C ILE A 46 -8.07 1.31 14.02
N ALA A 47 -7.94 0.75 15.23
CA ALA A 47 -9.07 0.20 15.99
C ALA A 47 -10.16 1.26 16.24
N THR A 48 -9.72 2.47 16.62
CA THR A 48 -10.61 3.60 16.88
C THR A 48 -11.38 4.03 15.63
N LEU A 49 -10.67 4.24 14.52
CA LEU A 49 -11.31 4.68 13.27
C LEU A 49 -12.21 3.59 12.70
N ALA A 50 -11.83 2.32 12.80
CA ALA A 50 -12.63 1.19 12.32
C ALA A 50 -13.92 1.01 13.12
N GLY A 51 -13.86 1.14 14.45
CA GLY A 51 -15.05 1.04 15.30
C GLY A 51 -16.08 2.16 15.09
N GLU A 52 -15.66 3.31 14.54
CA GLU A 52 -16.53 4.47 14.33
C GLU A 52 -16.86 4.73 12.86
N ARG A 53 -16.38 3.88 11.95
CA ARG A 53 -16.46 4.06 10.50
C ARG A 53 -17.92 4.01 10.03
N ARG A 54 -18.37 5.04 9.32
CA ARG A 54 -19.66 5.04 8.61
C ARG A 54 -19.53 4.33 7.26
N PRO A 55 -20.64 3.87 6.66
CA PRO A 55 -20.62 3.31 5.30
C PRO A 55 -20.06 4.26 4.22
N THR A 56 -20.18 5.57 4.43
CA THR A 56 -19.65 6.61 3.52
C THR A 56 -18.18 6.91 3.74
N ASP A 57 -17.60 6.52 4.88
CA ASP A 57 -16.21 6.78 5.19
C ASP A 57 -15.28 5.81 4.42
N PRO A 58 -14.05 6.24 4.10
CA PRO A 58 -13.06 5.37 3.46
C PRO A 58 -12.82 4.07 4.21
N LYS A 59 -12.49 3.01 3.47
CA LYS A 59 -11.99 1.76 4.07
C LYS A 59 -10.65 2.04 4.76
N ILE A 60 -10.30 1.21 5.74
CA ILE A 60 -9.09 1.40 6.56
C ILE A 60 -8.08 0.32 6.23
N GLY A 61 -6.81 0.69 6.14
CA GLY A 61 -5.69 -0.24 5.99
C GLY A 61 -4.56 0.04 6.97
N VAL A 62 -3.65 -0.92 7.11
CA VAL A 62 -2.40 -0.76 7.89
C VAL A 62 -1.24 -0.37 6.97
N GLN A 63 -0.37 0.54 7.42
CA GLN A 63 0.77 1.03 6.62
C GLN A 63 1.91 0.01 6.47
N ASN A 64 1.99 -0.97 7.38
CA ASN A 64 3.00 -2.02 7.39
C ASN A 64 2.55 -3.16 8.32
N CYS A 65 2.98 -4.38 8.06
CA CYS A 65 2.87 -5.48 9.01
C CYS A 65 4.10 -6.39 8.93
N HIS A 66 4.28 -7.20 9.97
CA HIS A 66 5.31 -8.23 10.03
C HIS A 66 4.89 -9.50 9.27
N ALA A 67 5.88 -10.31 8.88
CA ALA A 67 5.63 -11.57 8.17
C ALA A 67 5.06 -12.66 9.10
N GLU A 68 5.57 -12.71 10.33
CA GLU A 68 5.14 -13.68 11.33
C GLU A 68 3.82 -13.26 12.01
N PRO A 69 2.93 -14.21 12.33
CA PRO A 69 1.66 -13.92 12.99
C PRO A 69 1.81 -13.48 14.45
N LYS A 70 2.91 -13.91 15.10
CA LYS A 70 3.30 -13.58 16.48
C LYS A 70 4.77 -13.96 16.71
N GLY A 71 5.40 -13.37 17.72
CA GLY A 71 6.76 -13.74 18.12
C GLY A 71 7.49 -12.59 18.82
N PRO A 72 8.80 -12.75 19.09
CA PRO A 72 9.62 -11.76 19.77
C PRO A 72 10.03 -10.60 18.83
N PHE A 73 9.05 -9.93 18.22
CA PHE A 73 9.23 -8.81 17.27
C PHE A 73 8.78 -7.49 17.90
N THR A 74 9.48 -7.04 18.94
CA THR A 74 9.12 -5.84 19.70
C THR A 74 8.95 -4.62 18.79
N GLY A 75 7.78 -3.99 18.84
CA GLY A 75 7.44 -2.80 18.06
C GLY A 75 6.76 -3.09 16.72
N GLU A 76 6.81 -4.33 16.24
CA GLU A 76 6.12 -4.75 15.02
C GLU A 76 4.65 -5.12 15.27
N ILE A 77 3.85 -5.06 14.22
CA ILE A 77 2.42 -5.42 14.21
C ILE A 77 2.22 -6.56 13.23
N SER A 78 1.59 -7.65 13.64
CA SER A 78 1.26 -8.73 12.70
C SER A 78 0.06 -8.38 11.83
N ALA A 79 -0.05 -9.04 10.67
CA ALA A 79 -1.20 -8.88 9.78
C ALA A 79 -2.52 -9.24 10.48
N GLU A 80 -2.48 -10.24 11.36
CA GLU A 80 -3.60 -10.69 12.19
C GLU A 80 -4.03 -9.61 13.20
N MET A 81 -3.08 -8.95 13.88
CA MET A 81 -3.41 -7.83 14.79
C MET A 81 -4.06 -6.66 14.04
N ALA A 82 -3.54 -6.34 12.84
CA ALA A 82 -4.13 -5.30 12.00
C ALA A 82 -5.55 -5.66 11.54
N LYS A 83 -5.77 -6.92 11.15
CA LYS A 83 -7.09 -7.45 10.77
C LYS A 83 -8.07 -7.37 11.94
N ASP A 84 -7.67 -7.81 13.12
CA ASP A 84 -8.47 -7.78 14.34
C ASP A 84 -8.84 -6.35 14.75
N SER A 85 -7.92 -5.40 14.54
CA SER A 85 -8.18 -3.96 14.73
C SER A 85 -9.13 -3.37 13.67
N GLY A 86 -9.60 -4.13 12.69
CA GLY A 86 -10.57 -3.69 11.69
C GLY A 86 -9.97 -3.19 10.37
N ALA A 87 -8.67 -3.38 10.13
CA ALA A 87 -8.09 -3.11 8.81
C ALA A 87 -8.66 -4.07 7.75
N GLU A 88 -8.88 -3.56 6.54
CA GLU A 88 -9.28 -4.33 5.36
C GLU A 88 -8.15 -4.46 4.32
N PHE A 89 -7.11 -3.63 4.43
CA PHE A 89 -5.97 -3.57 3.52
C PHE A 89 -4.64 -3.49 4.26
N ALA A 90 -3.55 -3.80 3.57
CA ALA A 90 -2.20 -3.55 4.05
C ALA A 90 -1.31 -3.02 2.91
N LEU A 91 -0.57 -1.95 3.19
CA LEU A 91 0.55 -1.54 2.34
C LEU A 91 1.73 -2.47 2.57
N VAL A 92 2.39 -2.86 1.48
CA VAL A 92 3.58 -3.72 1.53
C VAL A 92 4.62 -3.18 0.55
N GLY A 93 5.87 -3.05 1.00
CA GLY A 93 6.97 -2.63 0.14
C GLY A 93 6.97 -1.14 -0.24
N HIS A 94 6.34 -0.27 0.57
CA HIS A 94 6.42 1.18 0.36
C HIS A 94 7.89 1.64 0.33
N SER A 95 8.21 2.59 -0.54
CA SER A 95 9.60 3.03 -0.81
C SER A 95 10.36 3.48 0.44
N GLU A 96 9.68 4.17 1.38
CA GLU A 96 10.24 4.56 2.68
C GLU A 96 10.67 3.35 3.50
N ARG A 97 9.92 2.24 3.45
CA ARG A 97 10.26 1.00 4.16
C ARG A 97 11.46 0.32 3.53
N ARG A 98 11.49 0.25 2.20
CA ARG A 98 12.63 -0.29 1.45
C ARG A 98 13.92 0.50 1.71
N ARG A 99 13.84 1.83 1.70
CA ARG A 99 15.01 2.72 1.81
C ARG A 99 15.48 2.95 3.24
N LEU A 100 14.56 3.25 4.16
CA LEU A 100 14.90 3.66 5.53
C LEU A 100 14.99 2.47 6.49
N PHE A 101 14.29 1.38 6.18
CA PHE A 101 14.19 0.19 7.03
C PHE A 101 14.70 -1.08 6.33
N CYS A 102 15.39 -0.91 5.20
CA CYS A 102 16.08 -1.97 4.46
C CYS A 102 15.19 -3.16 4.08
N GLU A 103 13.91 -2.93 3.79
CA GLU A 103 13.01 -4.01 3.36
C GLU A 103 13.35 -4.47 1.93
N SER A 104 13.93 -5.67 1.83
CA SER A 104 14.23 -6.33 0.56
C SER A 104 12.99 -6.92 -0.10
N ASP A 105 13.10 -7.31 -1.37
CA ASP A 105 12.02 -8.01 -2.07
C ASP A 105 11.60 -9.31 -1.37
N GLN A 106 12.55 -10.01 -0.72
CA GLN A 106 12.25 -11.20 0.07
C GLN A 106 11.45 -10.89 1.33
N ILE A 107 11.78 -9.79 2.03
CA ILE A 107 10.98 -9.33 3.18
C ILE A 107 9.57 -8.94 2.73
N VAL A 108 9.46 -8.22 1.62
CA VAL A 108 8.18 -7.80 1.04
C VAL A 108 7.35 -9.01 0.61
N GLN A 109 7.96 -10.03 -0.02
CA GLN A 109 7.31 -11.30 -0.36
C GLN A 109 6.74 -11.99 0.89
N ALA A 110 7.54 -12.10 1.96
CA ALA A 110 7.12 -12.74 3.20
C ALA A 110 5.93 -12.00 3.84
N LYS A 111 5.96 -10.66 3.84
CA LYS A 111 4.85 -9.83 4.31
C LYS A 111 3.61 -9.96 3.43
N LEU A 112 3.76 -10.02 2.11
CA LEU A 112 2.65 -10.20 1.20
C LEU A 112 1.88 -11.51 1.47
N ARG A 113 2.63 -12.59 1.75
CA ARG A 113 2.05 -13.88 2.19
C ARG A 113 1.33 -13.75 3.53
N ALA A 114 1.86 -12.97 4.47
CA ALA A 114 1.20 -12.70 5.75
C ALA A 114 -0.13 -11.95 5.58
N VAL A 115 -0.17 -10.96 4.69
CA VAL A 115 -1.37 -10.19 4.38
C VAL A 115 -2.46 -11.11 3.81
N TRP A 116 -2.14 -11.97 2.84
CA TRP A 116 -3.09 -12.94 2.32
C TRP A 116 -3.53 -13.95 3.37
N ARG A 117 -2.60 -14.47 4.18
CA ARG A 117 -2.88 -15.40 5.28
C ARG A 117 -3.90 -14.84 6.28
N ALA A 118 -3.77 -13.56 6.62
CA ALA A 118 -4.69 -12.87 7.54
C ALA A 118 -6.02 -12.45 6.90
N GLY A 119 -6.23 -12.69 5.59
CA GLY A 119 -7.44 -12.27 4.88
C GLY A 119 -7.54 -10.75 4.70
N LEU A 120 -6.41 -10.07 4.62
CA LEU A 120 -6.29 -8.67 4.23
C LEU A 120 -6.05 -8.57 2.71
N ARG A 121 -6.39 -7.42 2.11
CA ARG A 121 -6.08 -7.12 0.71
C ARG A 121 -4.76 -6.36 0.60
N PRO A 122 -3.74 -6.90 -0.06
CA PRO A 122 -2.48 -6.19 -0.21
C PRO A 122 -2.55 -5.07 -1.24
N VAL A 123 -1.85 -3.99 -0.92
CA VAL A 123 -1.43 -2.94 -1.83
C VAL A 123 0.10 -2.98 -1.90
N LEU A 124 0.63 -3.60 -2.96
CA LEU A 124 2.06 -3.74 -3.19
C LEU A 124 2.59 -2.47 -3.85
N CYS A 125 3.50 -1.77 -3.18
CA CYS A 125 4.18 -0.62 -3.73
C CYS A 125 5.42 -1.07 -4.53
N VAL A 126 5.55 -0.53 -5.74
CA VAL A 126 6.68 -0.75 -6.65
C VAL A 126 7.11 0.58 -7.26
N GLY A 127 8.38 0.70 -7.61
CA GLY A 127 8.91 1.92 -8.18
C GLY A 127 10.42 1.96 -8.20
N GLU A 128 10.94 2.73 -9.14
CA GLU A 128 12.35 2.98 -9.35
C GLU A 128 12.82 4.26 -8.64
N THR A 129 14.10 4.29 -8.30
CA THR A 129 14.82 5.48 -7.83
C THR A 129 15.16 6.43 -8.98
N LEU A 130 15.52 7.68 -8.66
CA LEU A 130 15.95 8.64 -9.69
C LEU A 130 17.13 8.09 -10.50
N ALA A 131 18.11 7.51 -9.82
CA ALA A 131 19.31 6.98 -10.47
C ALA A 131 18.99 5.79 -11.39
N GLU A 132 18.08 4.89 -11.00
CA GLU A 132 17.60 3.81 -11.86
C GLU A 132 16.86 4.36 -13.09
N ARG A 133 16.03 5.39 -12.91
CA ARG A 133 15.35 6.05 -14.03
C ARG A 133 16.31 6.74 -15.00
N GLU A 134 17.30 7.46 -14.49
CA GLU A 134 18.34 8.11 -15.30
C GLU A 134 19.16 7.10 -16.11
N ARG A 135 19.32 5.87 -15.59
CA ARG A 135 19.91 4.74 -16.31
C ARG A 135 18.93 3.98 -17.21
N ARG A 136 17.67 4.41 -17.29
CA ARG A 136 16.58 3.79 -18.07
C ARG A 136 16.24 2.36 -17.61
N GLU A 137 16.40 2.08 -16.32
CA GLU A 137 16.18 0.76 -15.72
C GLU A 137 14.76 0.60 -15.15
N THR A 138 13.84 1.54 -15.38
CA THR A 138 12.49 1.52 -14.78
C THR A 138 11.77 0.19 -15.01
N ARG A 139 11.76 -0.30 -16.26
CA ARG A 139 11.14 -1.59 -16.61
C ARG A 139 11.76 -2.75 -15.83
N ASP A 140 13.09 -2.85 -15.84
CA ASP A 140 13.83 -3.93 -15.19
C ASP A 140 13.60 -3.93 -13.67
N VAL A 141 13.52 -2.74 -13.07
CA VAL A 141 13.23 -2.59 -11.63
C VAL A 141 11.82 -3.06 -11.29
N LEU A 142 10.82 -2.64 -12.07
CA LEU A 142 9.42 -3.04 -11.87
C LEU A 142 9.25 -4.54 -12.07
N GLU A 143 9.83 -5.10 -13.14
CA GLU A 143 9.79 -6.54 -13.42
C GLU A 143 10.44 -7.35 -12.29
N ARG A 144 11.62 -6.93 -11.83
CA ARG A 144 12.32 -7.57 -10.70
C ARG A 144 11.47 -7.54 -9.43
N GLN A 145 10.95 -6.36 -9.05
CA GLN A 145 10.17 -6.19 -7.82
C GLN A 145 8.89 -7.03 -7.87
N LEU A 146 8.16 -7.00 -8.98
CA LEU A 146 6.93 -7.79 -9.14
C LEU A 146 7.23 -9.29 -9.11
N THR A 147 8.17 -9.76 -9.93
CA THR A 147 8.46 -11.20 -10.05
C THR A 147 8.97 -11.78 -8.74
N ARG A 148 9.90 -11.10 -8.06
CA ARG A 148 10.45 -11.59 -6.79
C ARG A 148 9.44 -11.55 -5.66
N THR A 149 8.63 -10.49 -5.56
CA THR A 149 7.66 -10.37 -4.46
C THR A 149 6.45 -11.28 -4.64
N LEU A 150 6.13 -11.67 -5.87
CA LEU A 150 5.00 -12.56 -6.20
C LEU A 150 5.41 -14.01 -6.43
N GLU A 151 6.69 -14.36 -6.33
CA GLU A 151 7.14 -15.74 -6.46
C GLU A 151 6.42 -16.64 -5.42
N GLY A 152 5.79 -17.71 -5.92
CA GLY A 152 4.98 -18.64 -5.11
C GLY A 152 3.66 -18.06 -4.61
N ALA A 153 3.21 -16.90 -5.09
CA ALA A 153 1.89 -16.37 -4.78
C ALA A 153 0.78 -17.29 -5.34
N PRO A 154 -0.35 -17.44 -4.63
CA PRO A 154 -1.47 -18.22 -5.15
C PRO A 154 -1.96 -17.67 -6.50
N PRO A 155 -2.30 -18.54 -7.47
CA PRO A 155 -2.90 -18.09 -8.72
C PRO A 155 -4.13 -17.23 -8.45
N ARG A 156 -4.21 -16.06 -9.10
CA ARG A 156 -5.33 -15.09 -8.96
C ARG A 156 -5.53 -14.53 -7.54
N ALA A 157 -4.51 -14.55 -6.68
CA ALA A 157 -4.59 -13.87 -5.39
C ALA A 157 -4.96 -12.39 -5.58
N PRO A 158 -5.86 -11.83 -4.75
CA PRO A 158 -6.23 -10.42 -4.84
C PRO A 158 -5.01 -9.55 -4.57
N LEU A 159 -4.74 -8.61 -5.47
CA LEU A 159 -3.58 -7.72 -5.40
C LEU A 159 -3.93 -6.37 -6.02
N TRP A 160 -3.62 -5.30 -5.30
CA TRP A 160 -3.46 -3.98 -5.90
C TRP A 160 -1.97 -3.66 -5.98
N VAL A 161 -1.56 -3.04 -7.09
CA VAL A 161 -0.19 -2.55 -7.27
C VAL A 161 -0.26 -1.02 -7.33
N ALA A 162 0.54 -0.38 -6.47
CA ALA A 162 0.75 1.06 -6.49
C ALA A 162 2.12 1.32 -7.13
N TYR A 163 2.12 1.84 -8.35
CA TYR A 163 3.33 2.38 -8.96
C TYR A 163 3.62 3.74 -8.32
N GLU A 164 4.76 3.84 -7.63
CA GLU A 164 5.20 5.02 -6.90
C GLU A 164 6.65 5.34 -7.30
N PRO A 165 6.89 6.14 -8.36
CA PRO A 165 8.23 6.55 -8.72
C PRO A 165 8.89 7.24 -7.52
N VAL A 166 9.95 6.63 -6.98
CA VAL A 166 10.51 7.04 -5.68
C VAL A 166 11.02 8.47 -5.72
N TRP A 167 11.48 8.90 -6.90
CA TRP A 167 11.98 10.25 -7.17
C TRP A 167 10.88 11.33 -7.18
N ALA A 168 9.60 10.96 -7.29
CA ALA A 168 8.47 11.90 -7.25
C ALA A 168 7.86 12.06 -5.85
N ILE A 169 8.26 11.23 -4.87
CA ILE A 169 7.66 11.22 -3.53
C ILE A 169 8.22 12.37 -2.70
N GLY A 170 7.43 13.43 -2.51
CA GLY A 170 7.77 14.55 -1.62
C GLY A 170 8.88 15.45 -2.14
N THR A 171 9.21 15.36 -3.43
CA THR A 171 10.29 16.15 -4.07
C THR A 171 9.77 17.35 -4.85
N GLY A 172 8.46 17.44 -5.09
CA GLY A 172 7.84 18.46 -5.95
C GLY A 172 8.01 18.19 -7.45
N VAL A 173 8.80 17.18 -7.82
CA VAL A 173 8.90 16.68 -9.19
C VAL A 173 7.82 15.62 -9.38
N VAL A 174 7.00 15.75 -10.42
CA VAL A 174 5.91 14.82 -10.71
C VAL A 174 6.15 14.12 -12.03
N ALA A 175 5.86 12.82 -12.08
CA ALA A 175 5.83 12.08 -13.34
C ALA A 175 4.72 12.63 -14.24
N THR A 176 5.02 12.70 -15.53
CA THR A 176 4.02 13.03 -16.55
C THR A 176 3.02 11.87 -16.71
N ALA A 177 1.85 12.17 -17.28
CA ALA A 177 0.82 11.16 -17.50
C ALA A 177 1.30 10.01 -18.39
N ASP A 178 2.12 10.31 -19.41
CA ASP A 178 2.66 9.32 -20.33
C ASP A 178 3.66 8.37 -19.64
N GLU A 179 4.52 8.91 -18.77
CA GLU A 179 5.46 8.10 -17.98
C GLU A 179 4.73 7.16 -17.01
N VAL A 180 3.63 7.62 -16.41
CA VAL A 180 2.79 6.76 -15.56
C VAL A 180 2.07 5.70 -16.38
N ALA A 181 1.56 6.06 -17.56
CA ALA A 181 0.88 5.13 -18.46
C ALA A 181 1.82 4.02 -18.95
N GLU A 182 3.07 4.37 -19.28
CA GLU A 182 4.11 3.42 -19.68
C GLU A 182 4.44 2.44 -18.54
N ALA A 183 4.68 2.95 -17.33
CA ALA A 183 4.95 2.10 -16.18
C ALA A 183 3.76 1.17 -15.85
N HIS A 184 2.53 1.67 -15.94
CA HIS A 184 1.33 0.85 -15.78
C HIS A 184 1.23 -0.26 -16.82
N ALA A 185 1.60 0.01 -18.09
CA ALA A 185 1.62 -1.01 -19.13
C ALA A 185 2.63 -2.11 -18.80
N TRP A 186 3.84 -1.77 -18.34
CA TRP A 186 4.84 -2.78 -17.93
C TRP A 186 4.40 -3.60 -16.72
N VAL A 187 3.73 -2.97 -15.75
CA VAL A 187 3.16 -3.68 -14.59
C VAL A 187 2.12 -4.70 -15.06
N LEU A 188 1.22 -4.32 -15.97
CA LEU A 188 0.19 -5.21 -16.51
C LEU A 188 0.82 -6.35 -17.33
N GLU A 189 1.78 -6.05 -18.20
CA GLU A 189 2.53 -7.02 -18.99
C GLU A 189 3.21 -8.07 -18.09
N THR A 190 3.92 -7.62 -17.04
CA THR A 190 4.59 -8.50 -16.07
C THR A 190 3.60 -9.39 -15.32
N LEU A 191 2.40 -8.87 -15.03
CA LEU A 191 1.34 -9.62 -14.36
C LEU A 191 0.52 -10.51 -15.31
N GLY A 192 0.79 -10.47 -16.61
CA GLY A 192 0.04 -11.20 -17.65
C GLY A 192 -1.41 -10.75 -17.78
N ARG A 193 -1.66 -9.43 -17.72
CA ARG A 193 -3.00 -8.82 -17.75
C ARG A 193 -3.22 -7.86 -18.91
#